data_AF-A0A8J9ZGE5-F1
#
_entry.id   AF-A0A8J9ZGE5-F1
#
_cell.length_a   1.000
_cell.length_b   1.000
_cell.length_c   1.000
_cell.angle_alpha   90.00
_cell.angle_beta   90.00
_cell.angle_gamma   90.00
#
_symmetry.space_group_name_H-M   'P 1'
#
loop_
_entity.id
_entity.type
_entity.pdbx_description
1 polymer ?
#
loop_
_entity_poly.entity_id
_entity_poly.type
_entity_poly.pdbx_seq_one_letter_code
_entity_poly.pdbx_strand_id
1 'polypeptide(L)'
;MNQVVENSHITLSLSGTNRTLQTFLQQVQNVSQLQTEADTTQARLELRMAMLQRKMLQLEQAAQRLNSPMRFDGNTSAMLDPPSSRSTVFSSVAMDTRVGQLNESAVLVYGENHQTGEFLLVAVEDDHVTFTFKVSGDQQEPIRVDSNLKLCSNCWYHVQASRYRNEGTLTVTDLDTLAATSVQASDPEVTGTDLTLTSDLYVGGVPLGVQVAQSGRYGGFAGCVANLEVEGQPQNLWAAPLPIIGTPSCCQYPPSTADLQPGVSFDGFGYLILPEQNFNISSQSQVSLQFRTFNTLAVILLAEGEREYYGLFLEEGHLVFQLEDSGINPGRENVTSDLSYKDGVWYEVTVSALPGVSISMVTRNVDNGSVLENKTADSRVVPVEGGGVQIVLGSQHPNQTNSVGPTSVKFAGCLRDVRLDDRTVQLSTSSSSTAVSFQGCLPQSVKPLFAQIPVCFRTAITSADKDITATRDLGDE
;
A
#
# COMPACT_ATOMS: atom_id res chain seq x y z
N MET A 1 -10.64 51.92 101.58
CA MET A 1 -10.59 52.57 100.25
C MET A 1 -9.80 51.77 99.21
N ASN A 2 -8.79 50.97 99.58
CA ASN A 2 -8.00 50.18 98.62
C ASN A 2 -8.69 48.96 97.99
N GLN A 3 -9.64 48.28 98.69
CA GLN A 3 -10.34 47.11 98.13
C GLN A 3 -11.35 47.45 97.00
N VAL A 4 -11.86 48.68 96.95
CA VAL A 4 -12.85 49.10 95.93
C VAL A 4 -12.15 49.44 94.60
N VAL A 5 -10.91 49.93 94.66
CA VAL A 5 -10.10 50.28 93.49
C VAL A 5 -9.56 49.01 92.81
N GLU A 6 -9.10 48.01 93.57
CA GLU A 6 -8.70 46.70 93.01
C GLU A 6 -9.83 45.99 92.28
N ASN A 7 -11.04 45.96 92.84
CA ASN A 7 -12.20 45.31 92.19
C ASN A 7 -12.63 46.01 90.89
N SER A 8 -12.46 47.33 90.79
CA SER A 8 -12.78 48.10 89.57
C SER A 8 -11.77 47.88 88.44
N HIS A 9 -10.48 47.70 88.76
CA HIS A 9 -9.46 47.36 87.77
C HIS A 9 -9.60 45.90 87.28
N ILE A 10 -9.97 44.98 88.17
CA ILE A 10 -10.23 43.58 87.82
C ILE A 10 -11.43 43.46 86.88
N THR A 11 -12.52 44.19 87.13
CA THR A 11 -13.73 44.18 86.28
C THR A 11 -13.50 44.80 84.89
N LEU A 12 -12.72 45.88 84.79
CA LEU A 12 -12.33 46.45 83.49
C LEU A 12 -11.43 45.50 82.69
N SER A 13 -10.46 44.85 83.35
CA SER A 13 -9.59 43.83 82.75
C SER A 13 -10.39 42.62 82.23
N LEU A 14 -11.35 42.12 83.02
CA LEU A 14 -12.28 41.05 82.66
C LEU A 14 -13.18 41.43 81.47
N SER A 15 -13.64 42.68 81.41
CA SER A 15 -14.45 43.16 80.28
C SER A 15 -13.65 43.26 78.98
N GLY A 16 -12.38 43.67 79.07
CA GLY A 16 -11.45 43.72 77.94
C GLY A 16 -11.11 42.32 77.42
N THR A 17 -10.82 41.39 78.33
CA THR A 17 -10.55 39.97 77.98
C THR A 17 -11.78 39.29 77.37
N ASN A 18 -12.99 39.57 77.87
CA ASN A 18 -14.24 39.04 77.30
C ASN A 18 -14.48 39.55 75.87
N ARG A 19 -14.20 40.84 75.59
CA ARG A 19 -14.27 41.38 74.21
C ARG A 19 -13.26 40.71 73.28
N THR A 20 -12.00 40.55 73.70
CA THR A 20 -10.99 39.86 72.88
C THR A 20 -11.36 38.40 72.61
N LEU A 21 -11.92 37.69 73.60
CA LEU A 21 -12.37 36.31 73.46
C LEU A 21 -13.51 36.21 72.42
N GLN A 22 -14.48 37.14 72.46
CA GLN A 22 -15.55 37.19 71.48
C GLN A 22 -15.04 37.44 70.05
N THR A 23 -14.11 38.37 69.86
CA THR A 23 -13.48 38.58 68.53
C THR A 23 -12.69 37.37 68.06
N PHE A 24 -11.97 36.67 68.94
CA PHE A 24 -11.24 35.46 68.59
C PHE A 24 -12.19 34.32 68.17
N LEU A 25 -13.26 34.10 68.94
CA LEU A 25 -14.29 33.12 68.58
C LEU A 25 -14.92 33.41 67.22
N GLN A 26 -15.15 34.69 66.90
CA GLN A 26 -15.69 35.10 65.61
C GLN A 26 -14.70 34.89 64.45
N GLN A 27 -13.40 35.12 64.69
CA GLN A 27 -12.35 34.80 63.71
C GLN A 27 -12.25 33.29 63.46
N VAL A 28 -12.30 32.46 64.51
CA VAL A 28 -12.30 30.99 64.39
C VAL A 28 -13.51 30.51 63.58
N GLN A 29 -14.69 31.09 63.81
CA GLN A 29 -15.90 30.79 63.02
C GLN A 29 -15.71 31.16 61.55
N ASN A 30 -15.17 32.35 61.24
CA ASN A 30 -14.91 32.75 59.86
C ASN A 30 -13.90 31.84 59.15
N VAL A 31 -12.83 31.43 59.83
CA VAL A 31 -11.85 30.49 59.27
C VAL A 31 -12.49 29.13 58.99
N SER A 32 -13.34 28.63 59.90
CA SER A 32 -14.05 27.36 59.68
C SER A 32 -15.01 27.41 58.50
N GLN A 33 -15.64 28.56 58.25
CA GLN A 33 -16.50 28.77 57.08
C GLN A 33 -15.68 28.77 55.79
N LEU A 34 -14.55 29.48 55.77
CA LEU A 34 -13.64 29.49 54.62
C LEU A 34 -13.06 28.10 54.33
N GLN A 35 -12.76 27.32 55.36
CA GLN A 35 -12.30 25.94 55.22
C GLN A 35 -13.39 25.07 54.56
N THR A 36 -14.64 25.22 55.03
CA THR A 36 -15.78 24.49 54.46
C THR A 36 -16.01 24.89 53.00
N GLU A 37 -15.90 26.18 52.67
CA GLU A 37 -16.01 26.67 51.31
C GLU A 37 -14.89 26.10 50.41
N ALA A 38 -13.64 26.10 50.89
CA ALA A 38 -12.50 25.49 50.19
C ALA A 38 -12.74 24.00 49.93
N ASP A 39 -13.17 23.23 50.92
CA ASP A 39 -13.47 21.80 50.78
C ASP A 39 -14.58 21.56 49.74
N THR A 40 -15.63 22.38 49.72
CA THR A 40 -16.68 22.27 48.69
C THR A 40 -16.20 22.63 47.29
N THR A 41 -15.32 23.62 47.15
CA THR A 41 -14.71 23.97 45.86
C THR A 41 -13.78 22.89 45.35
N GLN A 42 -12.99 22.28 46.24
CA GLN A 42 -12.12 21.16 45.92
C GLN A 42 -12.94 19.96 45.45
N ALA A 43 -13.99 19.57 46.18
CA ALA A 43 -14.88 18.48 45.78
C ALA A 43 -15.55 18.75 44.40
N ARG A 44 -15.91 20.01 44.12
CA ARG A 44 -16.47 20.41 42.81
C ARG A 44 -15.44 20.31 41.69
N LEU A 45 -14.18 20.65 41.95
CA LEU A 45 -13.08 20.50 40.98
C LEU A 45 -12.80 19.03 40.68
N GLU A 46 -12.71 18.19 41.71
CA GLU A 46 -12.52 16.74 41.58
C GLU A 46 -13.65 16.11 40.74
N LEU A 47 -14.91 16.47 41.02
CA LEU A 47 -16.06 16.01 40.24
C LEU A 47 -15.97 16.45 38.76
N ARG A 48 -15.55 17.70 38.50
CA ARG A 48 -15.37 18.20 37.13
C ARG A 48 -14.22 17.50 36.40
N MET A 49 -13.11 17.24 37.08
CA MET A 49 -11.97 16.49 36.52
C MET A 49 -12.39 15.07 36.15
N ALA A 50 -13.12 14.37 37.03
CA ALA A 50 -13.65 13.04 36.75
C ALA A 50 -14.62 13.04 35.55
N MET A 51 -15.49 14.06 35.46
CA MET A 51 -16.37 14.22 34.29
C MET A 51 -15.59 14.50 33.00
N LEU A 52 -14.55 15.32 33.04
CA LEU A 52 -13.69 15.62 31.89
C LEU A 52 -12.96 14.36 31.42
N GLN A 53 -12.35 13.61 32.34
CA GLN A 53 -11.69 12.33 32.03
C GLN A 53 -12.66 11.34 31.37
N ARG A 54 -13.89 11.23 31.89
CA ARG A 54 -14.92 10.36 31.29
C ARG A 54 -15.31 10.81 29.87
N LYS A 55 -15.45 12.12 29.65
CA LYS A 55 -15.74 12.66 28.31
C LYS A 55 -14.59 12.46 27.33
N MET A 56 -13.34 12.60 27.78
CA MET A 56 -12.15 12.28 26.97
C MET A 56 -12.17 10.81 26.54
N LEU A 57 -12.37 9.88 27.47
CA LEU A 57 -12.44 8.46 27.17
C LEU A 57 -13.56 8.13 26.15
N GLN A 58 -14.72 8.79 26.27
CA GLN A 58 -15.82 8.61 25.31
C GLN A 58 -15.47 9.13 23.92
N LEU A 59 -14.75 10.26 23.83
CA LEU A 59 -14.27 10.79 22.55
C LEU A 59 -13.23 9.86 21.91
N GLU A 60 -12.28 9.35 22.69
CA GLU A 60 -11.29 8.38 22.21
C GLU A 60 -11.96 7.12 21.66
N GLN A 61 -12.93 6.55 22.39
CA GLN A 61 -13.70 5.39 21.93
C GLN A 61 -14.52 5.65 20.67
N ALA A 62 -15.07 6.86 20.51
CA ALA A 62 -15.81 7.25 19.32
C ALA A 62 -14.88 7.42 18.11
N ALA A 63 -13.71 8.03 18.31
CA ALA A 63 -12.70 8.23 17.27
C ALA A 63 -12.08 6.91 16.79
N GLN A 64 -11.84 5.96 17.70
CA GLN A 64 -11.40 4.59 17.36
C GLN A 64 -12.37 3.83 16.45
N ARG A 65 -13.64 4.23 16.41
CA ARG A 65 -14.67 3.62 15.54
C ARG A 65 -14.87 4.37 14.23
N LEU A 66 -14.26 5.54 14.08
CA LEU A 66 -14.38 6.34 12.89
C LEU A 66 -13.48 5.75 11.80
N ASN A 67 -14.09 5.26 10.72
CA ASN A 67 -13.41 4.74 9.54
C ASN A 67 -13.65 5.65 8.33
N SER A 68 -13.64 6.96 8.54
CA SER A 68 -13.82 7.93 7.47
C SER A 68 -12.46 8.33 6.87
N PRO A 69 -12.38 8.59 5.56
CA PRO A 69 -11.19 9.17 4.96
C PRO A 69 -10.79 10.46 5.67
N MET A 70 -9.50 10.59 5.97
CA MET A 70 -8.94 11.79 6.58
C MET A 70 -8.46 12.74 5.48
N ARG A 71 -8.86 14.01 5.59
CA ARG A 71 -8.41 15.10 4.74
C ARG A 71 -7.18 15.75 5.35
N PHE A 72 -6.18 15.95 4.50
CA PHE A 72 -4.98 16.72 4.77
C PHE A 72 -5.04 18.01 3.93
N ASP A 73 -4.57 19.13 4.50
CA ASP A 73 -4.67 20.47 3.92
C ASP A 73 -3.30 21.11 3.60
N GLY A 74 -2.23 20.32 3.63
CA GLY A 74 -0.85 20.78 3.46
C GLY A 74 -0.13 21.14 4.76
N ASN A 75 -0.85 21.40 5.85
CA ASN A 75 -0.28 21.65 7.19
C ASN A 75 -0.72 20.60 8.22
N THR A 76 -1.56 19.67 7.81
CA THR A 76 -2.00 18.55 8.64
C THR A 76 -1.03 17.39 8.49
N SER A 77 -0.65 16.76 9.59
CA SER A 77 0.12 15.52 9.59
C SER A 77 -0.37 14.60 10.70
N ALA A 78 -0.51 13.32 10.40
CA ALA A 78 -0.80 12.29 11.39
C ALA A 78 0.47 11.49 11.67
N MET A 79 0.60 10.99 12.90
CA MET A 79 1.77 10.25 13.36
C MET A 79 1.30 8.90 13.89
N LEU A 80 1.83 7.80 13.34
CA LEU A 80 1.56 6.42 13.73
C LEU A 80 2.75 5.83 14.47
N ASP A 81 2.47 4.92 15.39
CA ASP A 81 3.52 4.13 16.04
C ASP A 81 4.33 3.36 14.97
N PRO A 82 5.64 3.16 15.20
CA PRO A 82 6.46 2.36 14.32
C PRO A 82 5.88 0.95 14.12
N PRO A 83 6.08 0.33 12.95
CA PRO A 83 5.55 -1.01 12.68
C PRO A 83 6.05 -2.00 13.75
N SER A 84 5.12 -2.76 14.33
CA SER A 84 5.45 -3.80 15.32
C SER A 84 6.08 -5.06 14.71
N SER A 85 6.15 -5.14 13.38
CA SER A 85 6.75 -6.24 12.63
C SER A 85 8.25 -6.36 12.92
N ARG A 86 8.72 -7.60 13.10
CA ARG A 86 10.14 -7.92 13.29
C ARG A 86 10.90 -8.12 11.98
N SER A 87 10.23 -8.06 10.84
CA SER A 87 10.87 -8.30 9.54
C SER A 87 11.67 -7.06 9.13
N THR A 88 13.00 -7.18 9.12
CA THR A 88 13.90 -6.15 8.60
C THR A 88 14.07 -6.25 7.09
N VAL A 89 13.76 -7.40 6.50
CA VAL A 89 13.96 -7.68 5.06
C VAL A 89 12.74 -7.36 4.20
N PHE A 90 11.60 -7.05 4.80
CA PHE A 90 10.37 -6.73 4.07
C PHE A 90 9.71 -5.50 4.69
N SER A 91 9.18 -4.62 3.86
CA SER A 91 8.29 -3.55 4.31
C SER A 91 7.18 -3.29 3.31
N SER A 92 6.00 -2.90 3.77
CA SER A 92 4.87 -2.57 2.91
C SER A 92 3.99 -1.46 3.47
N VAL A 93 3.56 -0.58 2.57
CA VAL A 93 2.60 0.51 2.83
C VAL A 93 1.58 0.51 1.70
N ALA A 94 0.30 0.44 2.04
CA ALA A 94 -0.79 0.57 1.07
C ALA A 94 -1.81 1.60 1.54
N MET A 95 -2.41 2.36 0.63
CA MET A 95 -3.45 3.33 0.96
C MET A 95 -4.27 3.71 -0.26
N ASP A 96 -5.49 4.18 -0.02
CA ASP A 96 -6.24 4.91 -1.03
C ASP A 96 -6.00 6.41 -0.84
N THR A 97 -5.59 7.10 -1.89
CA THR A 97 -5.27 8.53 -1.85
C THR A 97 -5.98 9.29 -2.95
N ARG A 98 -6.44 10.50 -2.62
CA ARG A 98 -6.97 11.46 -3.58
C ARG A 98 -6.18 12.74 -3.50
N VAL A 99 -5.39 13.01 -4.52
CA VAL A 99 -4.52 14.19 -4.58
C VAL A 99 -5.36 15.42 -4.96
N GLY A 100 -5.41 16.41 -4.06
CA GLY A 100 -6.16 17.64 -4.29
C GLY A 100 -5.40 18.65 -5.13
N GLN A 101 -4.09 18.79 -4.87
CA GLN A 101 -3.20 19.74 -5.52
C GLN A 101 -2.06 19.01 -6.23
N LEU A 102 -1.97 19.21 -7.54
CA LEU A 102 -0.95 18.66 -8.43
C LEU A 102 0.15 19.71 -8.69
N ASN A 103 1.30 19.30 -9.23
CA ASN A 103 2.53 20.11 -9.45
C ASN A 103 3.27 20.53 -8.17
N GLU A 104 3.02 19.87 -7.04
CA GLU A 104 3.77 20.06 -5.80
C GLU A 104 4.30 18.71 -5.32
N SER A 105 5.52 18.70 -4.79
CA SER A 105 6.07 17.51 -4.12
C SER A 105 5.50 17.43 -2.71
N ALA A 106 4.82 16.33 -2.38
CA ALA A 106 4.14 16.16 -1.10
C ALA A 106 4.37 14.78 -0.50
N VAL A 107 4.57 14.73 0.82
CA VAL A 107 4.74 13.46 1.55
C VAL A 107 3.39 12.78 1.77
N LEU A 108 3.25 11.52 1.33
CA LEU A 108 2.12 10.67 1.70
C LEU A 108 2.43 9.90 2.98
N VAL A 109 3.56 9.17 3.01
CA VAL A 109 4.02 8.42 4.19
C VAL A 109 5.54 8.54 4.32
N TYR A 110 6.04 8.82 5.52
CA TYR A 110 7.48 8.87 5.83
C TYR A 110 7.79 8.16 7.15
N GLY A 111 8.89 7.43 7.20
CA GLY A 111 9.41 6.84 8.44
C GLY A 111 10.92 6.71 8.37
N GLU A 112 11.60 6.80 9.51
CA GLU A 112 13.05 6.74 9.54
C GLU A 112 13.61 6.06 10.79
N ASN A 113 14.92 5.87 10.75
CA ASN A 113 15.73 5.57 11.91
C ASN A 113 16.75 6.68 12.10
N HIS A 114 16.49 7.57 13.05
CA HIS A 114 17.36 8.73 13.31
C HIS A 114 18.81 8.34 13.67
N GLN A 115 19.05 7.10 14.10
CA GLN A 115 20.38 6.65 14.49
C GLN A 115 21.20 6.14 13.31
N THR A 116 20.57 5.43 12.36
CA THR A 116 21.26 4.77 11.25
C THR A 116 21.02 5.45 9.90
N GLY A 117 20.01 6.32 9.80
CA GLY A 117 19.63 7.01 8.58
C GLY A 117 18.88 6.14 7.56
N GLU A 118 18.46 4.94 7.95
CA GLU A 118 17.50 4.13 7.19
C GLU A 118 16.15 4.85 7.13
N PHE A 119 15.47 4.83 5.99
CA PHE A 119 14.17 5.49 5.85
C PHE A 119 13.31 4.88 4.75
N LEU A 120 12.02 5.19 4.82
CA LEU A 120 11.02 4.87 3.80
C LEU A 120 10.18 6.11 3.52
N LEU A 121 9.95 6.41 2.24
CA LEU A 121 9.17 7.55 1.77
C LEU A 121 8.26 7.14 0.61
N VAL A 122 6.96 7.36 0.78
CA VAL A 122 5.98 7.38 -0.31
C VAL A 122 5.55 8.82 -0.51
N ALA A 123 5.68 9.36 -1.72
CA ALA A 123 5.41 10.76 -2.01
C ALA A 123 4.79 10.96 -3.39
N VAL A 124 4.10 12.07 -3.57
CA VAL A 124 3.72 12.58 -4.89
C VAL A 124 4.78 13.56 -5.35
N GLU A 125 5.31 13.38 -6.55
CA GLU A 125 6.25 14.29 -7.20
C GLU A 125 5.97 14.37 -8.69
N ASP A 126 5.99 15.58 -9.27
CA ASP A 126 5.77 15.80 -10.71
C ASP A 126 4.52 15.08 -11.25
N ASP A 127 3.44 15.08 -10.46
CA ASP A 127 2.18 14.37 -10.72
C ASP A 127 2.27 12.84 -10.79
N HIS A 128 3.29 12.23 -10.20
CA HIS A 128 3.46 10.77 -10.11
C HIS A 128 3.65 10.36 -8.66
N VAL A 129 3.27 9.13 -8.32
CA VAL A 129 3.63 8.54 -7.02
C VAL A 129 5.04 7.98 -7.11
N THR A 130 5.80 8.13 -6.03
CA THR A 130 7.19 7.75 -5.92
C THR A 130 7.39 7.00 -4.60
N PHE A 131 8.23 5.97 -4.63
CA PHE A 131 8.59 5.18 -3.47
C PHE A 131 10.10 5.16 -3.34
N THR A 132 10.63 5.74 -2.27
CA THR A 132 12.07 5.81 -2.01
C THR A 132 12.37 5.18 -0.66
N PHE A 133 13.37 4.31 -0.60
CA PHE A 133 13.79 3.69 0.65
C PHE A 133 15.31 3.56 0.72
N LYS A 134 15.85 3.65 1.94
CA LYS A 134 17.26 3.46 2.23
C LYS A 134 17.42 2.33 3.25
N VAL A 135 18.16 1.30 2.83
CA VAL A 135 18.48 0.12 3.64
C VAL A 135 19.78 0.30 4.43
N SER A 136 20.08 -0.66 5.28
CA SER A 136 21.20 -0.63 6.20
C SER A 136 22.54 -0.74 5.48
N GLY A 137 23.47 0.14 5.86
CA GLY A 137 24.83 0.15 5.32
C GLY A 137 25.36 1.57 5.15
N ASP A 138 26.65 1.73 5.44
CA ASP A 138 27.31 3.03 5.32
C ASP A 138 27.37 3.48 3.86
N GLN A 139 27.07 4.76 3.62
CA GLN A 139 27.12 5.41 2.30
C GLN A 139 26.24 4.80 1.20
N GLN A 140 25.23 4.00 1.56
CA GLN A 140 24.28 3.52 0.56
C GLN A 140 23.35 4.65 0.10
N GLU A 141 23.23 4.80 -1.21
CA GLU A 141 22.26 5.68 -1.84
C GLU A 141 20.84 5.10 -1.72
N PRO A 142 19.80 5.93 -1.58
CA PRO A 142 18.43 5.46 -1.54
C PRO A 142 17.99 4.86 -2.88
N ILE A 143 17.24 3.77 -2.83
CA ILE A 143 16.61 3.18 -4.00
C ILE A 143 15.28 3.87 -4.22
N ARG A 144 15.02 4.29 -5.46
CA ARG A 144 13.82 5.01 -5.85
C ARG A 144 13.08 4.27 -6.95
N VAL A 145 11.76 4.16 -6.77
CA VAL A 145 10.80 3.59 -7.71
C VAL A 145 9.81 4.70 -8.08
N ASP A 146 9.78 5.09 -9.35
CA ASP A 146 8.84 6.08 -9.89
C ASP A 146 7.70 5.38 -10.63
N SER A 147 6.45 5.70 -10.31
CA SER A 147 5.32 5.23 -11.10
C SER A 147 5.31 5.92 -12.48
N ASN A 148 4.84 5.22 -13.50
CA ASN A 148 4.62 5.77 -14.85
C ASN A 148 3.16 6.26 -15.05
N LEU A 149 2.33 6.20 -14.01
CA LEU A 149 0.97 6.71 -14.01
C LEU A 149 0.94 8.17 -13.59
N LYS A 150 0.60 9.05 -14.54
CA LYS A 150 0.34 10.45 -14.24
C LYS A 150 -1.01 10.61 -13.53
N LEU A 151 -0.99 11.22 -12.36
CA LEU A 151 -2.16 11.47 -11.53
C LEU A 151 -3.05 12.57 -12.13
N CYS A 152 -4.37 12.43 -11.98
CA CYS A 152 -5.33 13.48 -12.22
C CYS A 152 -5.86 14.11 -10.93
N SER A 153 -6.23 15.39 -11.02
CA SER A 153 -6.69 16.15 -9.86
C SER A 153 -8.03 15.58 -9.37
N ASN A 154 -8.12 15.35 -8.07
CA ASN A 154 -9.30 14.83 -7.38
C ASN A 154 -9.72 13.41 -7.79
N CYS A 155 -8.87 12.65 -8.48
CA CYS A 155 -9.07 11.23 -8.77
C CYS A 155 -8.56 10.38 -7.61
N TRP A 156 -9.22 9.23 -7.36
CA TRP A 156 -8.81 8.29 -6.33
C TRP A 156 -7.80 7.29 -6.87
N TYR A 157 -6.79 6.97 -6.07
CA TYR A 157 -5.76 6.00 -6.42
C TYR A 157 -5.52 5.04 -5.25
N HIS A 158 -5.43 3.75 -5.54
CA HIS A 158 -4.84 2.78 -4.62
C HIS A 158 -3.34 2.71 -4.86
N VAL A 159 -2.57 3.10 -3.86
CA VAL A 159 -1.10 3.10 -3.87
C VAL A 159 -0.64 1.95 -2.99
N GLN A 160 0.20 1.08 -3.53
CA GLN A 160 0.82 -0.02 -2.81
C GLN A 160 2.33 -0.01 -3.07
N ALA A 161 3.09 0.34 -2.04
CA ALA A 161 4.55 0.28 -2.04
C ALA A 161 4.99 -0.91 -1.19
N SER A 162 5.87 -1.76 -1.73
CA SER A 162 6.49 -2.85 -0.99
C SER A 162 7.95 -2.95 -1.33
N ARG A 163 8.75 -3.47 -0.39
CA ARG A 163 10.13 -3.84 -0.67
C ARG A 163 10.42 -5.23 -0.14
N TYR A 164 11.30 -5.93 -0.82
CA TYR A 164 11.97 -7.11 -0.32
C TYR A 164 13.47 -6.92 -0.49
N ARG A 165 14.20 -6.88 0.63
CA ARG A 165 15.63 -6.52 0.68
C ARG A 165 15.89 -5.16 0.02
N ASN A 166 16.74 -5.12 -1.00
CA ASN A 166 17.10 -3.96 -1.83
C ASN A 166 16.26 -3.86 -3.12
N GLU A 167 15.14 -4.57 -3.23
CA GLU A 167 14.23 -4.46 -4.35
C GLU A 167 12.92 -3.80 -3.90
N GLY A 168 12.58 -2.68 -4.52
CA GLY A 168 11.33 -1.96 -4.28
C GLY A 168 10.34 -2.17 -5.41
N THR A 169 9.06 -2.20 -5.06
CA THR A 169 7.92 -2.27 -5.97
C THR A 169 6.93 -1.17 -5.61
N LEU A 170 6.45 -0.45 -6.60
CA LEU A 170 5.41 0.55 -6.45
C LEU A 170 4.30 0.26 -7.45
N THR A 171 3.10 -0.02 -6.94
CA THR A 171 1.88 -0.22 -7.71
C THR A 171 0.93 0.93 -7.46
N VAL A 172 0.42 1.56 -8.52
CA VAL A 172 -0.56 2.65 -8.45
C VAL A 172 -1.73 2.28 -9.34
N THR A 173 -2.92 2.19 -8.76
CA THR A 173 -4.16 1.86 -9.45
C THR A 173 -5.11 3.04 -9.39
N ASP A 174 -5.55 3.55 -10.53
CA ASP A 174 -6.62 4.54 -10.62
C ASP A 174 -7.94 3.88 -10.22
N LEU A 175 -8.57 4.32 -9.13
CA LEU A 175 -9.77 3.65 -8.59
C LEU A 175 -11.05 3.92 -9.40
N ASP A 176 -11.03 4.90 -10.29
CA ASP A 176 -12.17 5.20 -11.17
C ASP A 176 -12.13 4.32 -12.45
N THR A 177 -10.93 3.99 -12.93
CA THR A 177 -10.71 3.25 -14.19
C THR A 177 -10.09 1.86 -14.02
N LEU A 178 -9.58 1.54 -12.82
CA LEU A 178 -8.63 0.47 -12.47
C LEU A 178 -7.49 0.24 -13.45
N ALA A 179 -7.08 1.28 -14.16
CA ALA A 179 -5.78 1.28 -14.79
C ALA A 179 -4.72 1.22 -13.67
N ALA A 180 -3.93 0.15 -13.67
CA ALA A 180 -2.86 -0.05 -12.72
C ALA A 180 -1.52 -0.02 -13.44
N THR A 181 -0.52 0.49 -12.72
CA THR A 181 0.86 0.45 -13.14
C THR A 181 1.70 -0.04 -11.99
N SER A 182 2.63 -0.94 -12.25
CA SER A 182 3.63 -1.32 -11.25
C SER A 182 5.02 -1.24 -11.83
N VAL A 183 5.90 -0.67 -11.04
CA VAL A 183 7.30 -0.48 -11.38
C VAL A 183 8.12 -1.13 -10.29
N GLN A 184 9.16 -1.85 -10.69
CA GLN A 184 10.16 -2.39 -9.78
C GLN A 184 11.48 -1.67 -10.02
N ALA A 185 12.21 -1.39 -8.95
CA ALA A 185 13.58 -0.90 -9.05
C ALA A 185 14.45 -1.51 -7.94
N SER A 186 15.70 -1.79 -8.30
CA SER A 186 16.77 -2.19 -7.40
C SER A 186 18.07 -1.54 -7.87
N ASP A 187 19.02 -1.39 -6.95
CA ASP A 187 20.34 -0.87 -7.27
C ASP A 187 21.40 -1.97 -6.98
N PRO A 188 22.13 -2.44 -8.01
CA PRO A 188 23.19 -3.44 -7.83
C PRO A 188 24.34 -3.00 -6.91
N GLU A 189 24.58 -1.71 -6.77
CA GLU A 189 25.62 -1.15 -5.89
C GLU A 189 25.18 -1.14 -4.41
N VAL A 190 23.86 -1.18 -4.16
CA VAL A 190 23.28 -1.26 -2.82
C VAL A 190 23.29 -2.71 -2.34
N THR A 191 24.15 -2.98 -1.36
CA THR A 191 24.36 -4.33 -0.78
C THR A 191 23.57 -4.58 0.50
N GLY A 192 23.00 -3.53 1.09
CA GLY A 192 22.18 -3.61 2.28
C GLY A 192 20.85 -4.30 2.00
N THR A 193 20.31 -4.99 2.99
CA THR A 193 19.04 -5.71 2.83
C THR A 193 18.03 -5.42 3.91
N ASP A 194 18.50 -4.95 5.06
CA ASP A 194 17.67 -4.69 6.22
C ASP A 194 17.25 -3.22 6.23
N LEU A 195 16.01 -2.94 6.61
CA LEU A 195 15.59 -1.60 7.00
C LEU A 195 14.74 -1.71 8.26
N THR A 196 15.12 -0.94 9.27
CA THR A 196 14.48 -0.85 10.58
C THR A 196 14.04 0.58 10.79
N LEU A 197 12.74 0.82 10.99
CA LEU A 197 12.21 2.13 11.35
C LEU A 197 12.04 2.19 12.86
N THR A 198 12.67 3.18 13.50
CA THR A 198 12.62 3.36 14.96
C THR A 198 11.87 4.62 15.36
N SER A 199 11.66 5.55 14.42
CA SER A 199 10.79 6.70 14.61
C SER A 199 9.34 6.33 14.34
N ASP A 200 8.44 7.21 14.77
CA ASP A 200 7.05 7.19 14.33
C ASP A 200 6.95 7.36 12.80
N LEU A 201 5.87 6.83 12.23
CA LEU A 201 5.53 7.01 10.83
C LEU A 201 4.64 8.25 10.67
N TYR A 202 5.01 9.13 9.75
CA TYR A 202 4.27 10.34 9.45
C TYR A 202 3.43 10.17 8.20
N VAL A 203 2.17 10.60 8.24
CA VAL A 203 1.22 10.53 7.14
C VAL A 203 0.76 11.94 6.78
N GLY A 204 0.82 12.27 5.49
CA GLY A 204 0.35 13.54 4.92
C GLY A 204 1.24 14.76 5.19
N GLY A 205 2.37 14.59 5.87
CA GLY A 205 3.33 15.67 6.13
C GLY A 205 4.30 15.28 7.24
N VAL A 206 5.43 15.99 7.32
CA VAL A 206 6.47 15.74 8.31
C VAL A 206 6.61 16.96 9.23
N PRO A 207 6.64 16.80 10.56
CA PRO A 207 6.70 17.93 11.49
C PRO A 207 7.94 18.81 11.31
N LEU A 208 7.81 20.10 11.65
CA LEU A 208 8.93 21.06 11.64
C LEU A 208 10.08 20.54 12.53
N GLY A 209 11.26 20.35 11.94
CA GLY A 209 12.47 19.90 12.64
C GLY A 209 12.88 18.46 12.34
N VAL A 210 11.99 17.64 11.76
CA VAL A 210 12.35 16.34 11.20
C VAL A 210 12.87 16.57 9.78
N GLN A 211 14.16 16.36 9.59
CA GLN A 211 14.75 16.44 8.26
C GLN A 211 14.45 15.16 7.52
N VAL A 212 13.43 15.19 6.65
CA VAL A 212 13.34 14.20 5.56
C VAL A 212 14.71 14.18 4.88
N ALA A 213 15.21 13.01 4.48
CA ALA A 213 16.50 12.85 3.79
C ALA A 213 16.68 13.69 2.48
N GLN A 214 15.74 14.60 2.20
CA GLN A 214 15.63 15.56 1.09
C GLN A 214 14.95 16.87 1.59
N SER A 215 15.37 17.39 2.76
CA SER A 215 14.64 18.35 3.64
C SER A 215 14.19 19.71 3.07
N GLY A 216 14.37 19.96 1.77
CA GLY A 216 13.85 21.14 1.07
C GLY A 216 12.92 20.85 -0.11
N ARG A 217 12.64 19.57 -0.41
CA ARG A 217 11.93 19.17 -1.63
C ARG A 217 10.45 18.89 -1.43
N TYR A 218 10.03 18.42 -0.26
CA TYR A 218 8.66 17.94 -0.03
C TYR A 218 7.90 18.84 0.95
N GLY A 219 6.72 19.29 0.54
CA GLY A 219 5.73 19.94 1.40
C GLY A 219 4.78 18.95 2.06
N GLY A 220 3.79 19.48 2.79
CA GLY A 220 2.69 18.67 3.30
C GLY A 220 1.66 18.37 2.20
N PHE A 221 0.95 17.27 2.37
CA PHE A 221 -0.03 16.77 1.42
C PHE A 221 -1.37 17.48 1.56
N ALA A 222 -1.91 17.92 0.43
CA ALA A 222 -3.26 18.45 0.32
C ALA A 222 -4.14 17.45 -0.46
N GLY A 223 -4.98 16.72 0.26
CA GLY A 223 -5.77 15.63 -0.33
C GLY A 223 -6.51 14.79 0.71
N CYS A 224 -6.80 13.55 0.35
CA CYS A 224 -7.46 12.58 1.22
C CYS A 224 -6.67 11.28 1.30
N VAL A 225 -6.68 10.66 2.47
CA VAL A 225 -6.17 9.29 2.67
C VAL A 225 -7.28 8.44 3.29
N ALA A 226 -7.47 7.25 2.74
CA ALA A 226 -8.37 6.20 3.25
C ALA A 226 -7.65 4.84 3.21
N ASN A 227 -8.18 3.87 3.94
CA ASN A 227 -7.73 2.46 3.89
C ASN A 227 -6.21 2.29 4.00
N LEU A 228 -5.57 3.04 4.90
CA LEU A 228 -4.14 2.95 5.13
C LEU A 228 -3.79 1.62 5.80
N GLU A 229 -2.82 0.92 5.23
CA GLU A 229 -2.25 -0.32 5.74
C GLU A 229 -0.74 -0.18 5.83
N VAL A 230 -0.17 -0.65 6.93
CA VAL A 230 1.26 -0.70 7.18
C VAL A 230 1.60 -2.11 7.59
N GLU A 231 2.54 -2.75 6.89
CA GLU A 231 2.89 -4.17 7.10
C GLU A 231 1.67 -5.11 7.03
N GLY A 232 0.73 -4.81 6.12
CA GLY A 232 -0.53 -5.53 5.95
C GLY A 232 -1.50 -5.39 7.13
N GLN A 233 -1.25 -4.49 8.09
CA GLN A 233 -2.15 -4.19 9.19
C GLN A 233 -2.88 -2.86 8.93
N PRO A 234 -4.23 -2.84 8.99
CA PRO A 234 -5.00 -1.63 8.80
C PRO A 234 -4.75 -0.62 9.92
N GLN A 235 -4.55 0.64 9.54
CA GLN A 235 -4.26 1.75 10.43
C GLN A 235 -5.47 2.68 10.53
N ASN A 236 -5.88 2.98 11.77
CA ASN A 236 -6.93 3.97 12.00
C ASN A 236 -6.31 5.34 12.31
N LEU A 237 -6.30 6.24 11.33
CA LEU A 237 -5.79 7.61 11.47
C LEU A 237 -6.56 8.44 12.52
N TRP A 238 -7.76 8.05 12.90
CA TRP A 238 -8.58 8.73 13.92
C TRP A 238 -8.40 8.16 15.33
N ALA A 239 -7.71 7.03 15.49
CA ALA A 239 -7.51 6.45 16.81
C ALA A 239 -6.59 7.37 17.64
N ALA A 240 -6.99 7.72 18.86
CA ALA A 240 -6.08 8.34 19.82
C ALA A 240 -5.13 7.25 20.40
N PRO A 241 -3.87 7.57 20.73
CA PRO A 241 -3.32 8.91 21.00
C PRO A 241 -2.44 9.48 19.88
N LEU A 242 -2.78 9.26 18.61
CA LEU A 242 -1.99 9.79 17.49
C LEU A 242 -1.97 11.34 17.56
N PRO A 243 -0.82 11.99 17.78
CA PRO A 243 -0.74 13.43 17.76
C PRO A 243 -0.91 13.92 16.33
N ILE A 244 -2.12 14.35 16.01
CA ILE A 244 -2.41 15.04 14.76
C ILE A 244 -1.96 16.49 14.92
N ILE A 245 -1.04 16.93 14.06
CA ILE A 245 -0.72 18.34 13.90
C ILE A 245 -1.68 18.89 12.85
N GLY A 246 -2.32 20.03 13.12
CA GLY A 246 -3.33 20.63 12.23
C GLY A 246 -4.78 20.30 12.61
N THR A 247 -5.71 20.57 11.72
CA THR A 247 -7.15 20.34 11.93
C THR A 247 -7.64 19.22 11.01
N PRO A 248 -7.69 17.96 11.48
CA PRO A 248 -8.18 16.86 10.66
C PRO A 248 -9.66 17.06 10.34
N SER A 249 -10.04 16.76 9.10
CA SER A 249 -11.44 16.77 8.68
C SER A 249 -11.74 15.56 7.81
N CYS A 250 -13.03 15.23 7.66
CA CYS A 250 -13.43 14.13 6.80
C CYS A 250 -13.42 14.57 5.33
N CYS A 251 -13.33 13.62 4.43
CA CYS A 251 -13.65 13.85 3.02
C CYS A 251 -14.39 12.65 2.39
N GLN A 252 -14.69 12.78 1.10
CA GLN A 252 -15.44 11.79 0.34
C GLN A 252 -14.76 10.41 0.40
N TYR A 253 -15.54 9.34 0.42
CA TYR A 253 -15.01 7.98 0.32
C TYR A 253 -14.42 7.71 -1.08
N PRO A 254 -13.41 6.84 -1.20
CA PRO A 254 -13.03 6.29 -2.50
C PRO A 254 -14.25 5.65 -3.17
N PRO A 255 -14.30 5.63 -4.52
CA PRO A 255 -15.34 4.91 -5.23
C PRO A 255 -15.40 3.47 -4.73
N SER A 256 -16.62 2.96 -4.56
CA SER A 256 -16.81 1.67 -3.92
C SER A 256 -16.28 0.56 -4.81
N THR A 257 -15.41 -0.28 -4.25
CA THR A 257 -15.04 -1.58 -4.84
C THR A 257 -16.19 -2.59 -4.84
N ALA A 258 -17.42 -2.20 -4.43
CA ALA A 258 -18.61 -3.06 -4.45
C ALA A 258 -18.97 -3.59 -5.85
N ASP A 259 -18.44 -2.96 -6.90
CA ASP A 259 -18.59 -3.41 -8.28
C ASP A 259 -17.49 -4.40 -8.71
N LEU A 260 -16.47 -4.66 -7.86
CA LEU A 260 -15.41 -5.61 -8.17
C LEU A 260 -15.91 -7.04 -8.07
N GLN A 261 -15.66 -7.80 -9.12
CA GLN A 261 -15.86 -9.23 -9.16
C GLN A 261 -14.74 -9.93 -8.39
N PRO A 262 -15.02 -11.08 -7.73
CA PRO A 262 -14.00 -11.87 -7.07
C PRO A 262 -12.87 -12.24 -8.03
N GLY A 263 -11.63 -12.09 -7.58
CA GLY A 263 -10.44 -12.44 -8.34
C GLY A 263 -9.23 -11.63 -7.90
N VAL A 264 -8.13 -11.87 -8.60
CA VAL A 264 -6.85 -11.21 -8.40
C VAL A 264 -6.48 -10.54 -9.72
N SER A 265 -6.21 -9.23 -9.67
CA SER A 265 -5.85 -8.43 -10.84
C SER A 265 -4.33 -8.29 -10.95
N PHE A 266 -3.84 -8.46 -12.17
CA PHE A 266 -2.44 -8.30 -12.56
C PHE A 266 -2.38 -7.13 -13.54
N ASP A 267 -1.40 -6.25 -13.39
CA ASP A 267 -1.29 -5.04 -14.22
C ASP A 267 -0.31 -5.16 -15.40
N GLY A 268 0.37 -6.31 -15.53
CA GLY A 268 1.35 -6.55 -16.58
C GLY A 268 2.81 -6.38 -16.16
N PHE A 269 3.10 -6.12 -14.89
CA PHE A 269 4.47 -5.85 -14.43
C PHE A 269 4.96 -6.74 -13.30
N GLY A 270 4.14 -7.63 -12.77
CA GLY A 270 4.57 -8.50 -11.67
C GLY A 270 3.98 -9.89 -11.72
N TYR A 271 3.85 -10.49 -10.55
CA TYR A 271 3.74 -11.92 -10.38
C TYR A 271 3.12 -12.29 -9.04
N LEU A 272 2.65 -13.53 -8.97
CA LEU A 272 2.15 -14.12 -7.74
C LEU A 272 2.77 -15.50 -7.54
N ILE A 273 3.62 -15.65 -6.53
CA ILE A 273 4.23 -16.93 -6.15
C ILE A 273 3.33 -17.61 -5.13
N LEU A 274 2.88 -18.82 -5.46
CA LEU A 274 2.09 -19.62 -4.54
C LEU A 274 3.00 -20.24 -3.47
N PRO A 275 2.54 -20.37 -2.21
CA PRO A 275 3.28 -21.15 -1.21
C PRO A 275 3.42 -22.60 -1.69
N GLU A 276 4.35 -23.37 -1.11
CA GLU A 276 4.59 -24.77 -1.50
C GLU A 276 3.26 -25.54 -1.63
N GLN A 277 2.97 -26.00 -2.85
CA GLN A 277 1.79 -26.78 -3.16
C GLN A 277 2.17 -28.26 -3.29
N ASN A 278 1.29 -29.15 -2.87
CA ASN A 278 1.46 -30.58 -3.12
C ASN A 278 1.03 -30.92 -4.57
N PHE A 279 1.69 -30.34 -5.55
CA PHE A 279 1.41 -30.50 -6.99
C PHE A 279 2.63 -31.11 -7.67
N ASN A 280 2.43 -32.07 -8.57
CA ASN A 280 3.53 -32.80 -9.19
C ASN A 280 3.29 -32.98 -10.70
N ILE A 281 4.16 -32.38 -11.52
CA ILE A 281 4.05 -32.40 -12.99
C ILE A 281 4.66 -33.65 -13.63
N SER A 282 5.41 -34.45 -12.87
CA SER A 282 5.94 -35.76 -13.29
C SER A 282 4.91 -36.89 -13.21
N SER A 283 3.77 -36.65 -12.58
CA SER A 283 2.63 -37.58 -12.52
C SER A 283 1.41 -37.01 -13.23
N GLN A 284 0.29 -37.74 -13.20
CA GLN A 284 -0.95 -37.24 -13.76
C GLN A 284 -1.35 -35.97 -13.01
N SER A 285 -1.42 -34.86 -13.73
CA SER A 285 -1.64 -33.53 -13.16
C SER A 285 -2.65 -32.74 -13.95
N GLN A 286 -3.40 -31.90 -13.24
CA GLN A 286 -4.38 -31.00 -13.83
C GLN A 286 -4.32 -29.63 -13.16
N VAL A 287 -4.39 -28.60 -14.00
CA VAL A 287 -4.57 -27.21 -13.56
C VAL A 287 -5.81 -26.65 -14.22
N SER A 288 -6.69 -26.03 -13.42
CA SER A 288 -7.82 -25.27 -13.91
C SER A 288 -7.77 -23.85 -13.35
N LEU A 289 -8.07 -22.85 -14.18
CA LEU A 289 -8.20 -21.46 -13.73
C LEU A 289 -9.18 -20.70 -14.60
N GLN A 290 -9.77 -19.65 -14.03
CA GLN A 290 -10.53 -18.67 -14.78
C GLN A 290 -9.68 -17.43 -15.02
N PHE A 291 -9.66 -16.94 -16.25
CA PHE A 291 -8.94 -15.74 -16.62
C PHE A 291 -9.72 -14.86 -17.59
N ARG A 292 -9.30 -13.59 -17.66
CA ARG A 292 -9.65 -12.68 -18.75
C ARG A 292 -8.52 -11.68 -18.95
N THR A 293 -8.32 -11.25 -20.20
CA THR A 293 -7.26 -10.30 -20.56
C THR A 293 -7.53 -9.67 -21.93
N PHE A 294 -6.82 -8.57 -22.22
CA PHE A 294 -6.66 -8.03 -23.58
C PHE A 294 -5.26 -8.27 -24.16
N ASN A 295 -4.35 -8.87 -23.39
CA ASN A 295 -2.99 -9.12 -23.83
C ASN A 295 -3.00 -10.18 -24.94
N THR A 296 -2.19 -9.93 -25.95
CA THR A 296 -1.91 -10.90 -27.01
C THR A 296 -0.76 -11.83 -26.64
N LEU A 297 0.13 -11.40 -25.74
CA LEU A 297 1.30 -12.14 -25.30
C LEU A 297 1.39 -12.08 -23.78
N ALA A 298 1.47 -13.22 -23.11
CA ALA A 298 1.65 -13.28 -21.65
C ALA A 298 1.99 -14.69 -21.14
N VAL A 299 2.68 -14.76 -20.01
CA VAL A 299 2.74 -15.96 -19.16
C VAL A 299 1.56 -15.94 -18.18
N ILE A 300 0.63 -16.88 -18.29
CA ILE A 300 -0.51 -16.97 -17.35
C ILE A 300 -0.10 -17.73 -16.09
N LEU A 301 0.54 -18.90 -16.27
CA LEU A 301 0.97 -19.78 -15.19
C LEU A 301 2.22 -20.53 -15.59
N LEU A 302 3.16 -20.66 -14.66
CA LEU A 302 4.33 -21.51 -14.79
C LEU A 302 4.49 -22.33 -13.50
N ALA A 303 4.43 -23.66 -13.61
CA ALA A 303 4.83 -24.57 -12.56
C ALA A 303 6.20 -25.14 -12.94
N GLU A 304 7.22 -24.70 -12.22
CA GLU A 304 8.62 -24.92 -12.56
C GLU A 304 9.29 -25.86 -11.56
N GLY A 305 9.91 -26.92 -12.08
CA GLY A 305 10.82 -27.80 -11.36
C GLY A 305 12.28 -27.45 -11.65
N GLU A 306 13.21 -28.36 -11.35
CA GLU A 306 14.64 -28.10 -11.58
C GLU A 306 15.02 -28.11 -13.07
N ARG A 307 14.33 -28.93 -13.87
CA ARG A 307 14.66 -29.16 -15.30
C ARG A 307 13.45 -29.20 -16.20
N GLU A 308 12.29 -29.37 -15.59
CA GLU A 308 11.00 -29.53 -16.22
C GLU A 308 10.11 -28.34 -15.89
N TYR A 309 9.23 -27.99 -16.82
CA TYR A 309 8.18 -27.03 -16.52
C TYR A 309 6.88 -27.40 -17.21
N TYR A 310 5.82 -26.89 -16.59
CA TYR A 310 4.45 -26.98 -17.02
C TYR A 310 3.92 -25.54 -17.12
N GLY A 311 3.67 -25.06 -18.34
CA GLY A 311 3.38 -23.65 -18.58
C GLY A 311 2.13 -23.43 -19.42
N LEU A 312 1.37 -22.39 -19.05
CA LEU A 312 0.23 -21.87 -19.80
C LEU A 312 0.50 -20.43 -20.23
N PHE A 313 0.41 -20.18 -21.53
CA PHE A 313 0.81 -18.91 -22.15
C PHE A 313 -0.27 -18.38 -23.09
N LEU A 314 -0.18 -17.10 -23.41
CA LEU A 314 -0.82 -16.48 -24.56
C LEU A 314 0.23 -16.14 -25.61
N GLU A 315 0.00 -16.59 -26.84
CA GLU A 315 0.79 -16.26 -28.03
C GLU A 315 -0.15 -15.73 -29.13
N GLU A 316 0.02 -14.47 -29.56
CA GLU A 316 -0.89 -13.77 -30.48
C GLU A 316 -2.39 -13.82 -30.07
N GLY A 317 -2.65 -14.01 -28.78
CA GLY A 317 -3.99 -14.17 -28.20
C GLY A 317 -4.51 -15.61 -28.17
N HIS A 318 -3.77 -16.59 -28.69
CA HIS A 318 -4.08 -18.01 -28.59
C HIS A 318 -3.48 -18.59 -27.32
N LEU A 319 -4.19 -19.51 -26.67
CA LEU A 319 -3.69 -20.24 -25.51
C LEU A 319 -2.71 -21.31 -25.96
N VAL A 320 -1.57 -21.39 -25.30
CA VAL A 320 -0.53 -22.40 -25.51
C VAL A 320 -0.25 -23.09 -24.19
N PHE A 321 -0.61 -24.36 -24.09
CA PHE A 321 -0.19 -25.24 -23.00
C PHE A 321 1.08 -25.96 -23.43
N GLN A 322 2.13 -25.93 -22.61
CA GLN A 322 3.42 -26.54 -22.91
C GLN A 322 3.96 -27.34 -21.73
N LEU A 323 4.43 -28.55 -22.02
CA LEU A 323 5.16 -29.40 -21.10
C LEU A 323 6.55 -29.66 -21.68
N GLU A 324 7.58 -29.42 -20.89
CA GLU A 324 8.97 -29.62 -21.30
C GLU A 324 9.79 -30.23 -20.18
N ASP A 325 10.71 -31.12 -20.56
CA ASP A 325 11.78 -31.63 -19.71
C ASP A 325 13.10 -31.39 -20.46
N SER A 326 14.07 -30.73 -19.81
CA SER A 326 15.41 -30.44 -20.35
C SER A 326 16.49 -31.41 -19.85
N GLY A 327 16.09 -32.49 -19.19
CA GLY A 327 16.96 -33.52 -18.64
C GLY A 327 17.63 -34.43 -19.68
N ILE A 328 17.84 -35.71 -19.33
CA ILE A 328 18.65 -36.64 -20.13
C ILE A 328 18.02 -36.90 -21.51
N ASN A 329 16.69 -36.91 -21.58
CA ASN A 329 15.92 -37.04 -22.81
C ASN A 329 15.10 -35.77 -23.02
N PRO A 330 15.70 -34.70 -23.58
CA PRO A 330 15.01 -33.44 -23.71
C PRO A 330 13.81 -33.59 -24.63
N GLY A 331 12.67 -33.06 -24.21
CA GLY A 331 11.43 -33.16 -24.93
C GLY A 331 10.51 -32.00 -24.59
N ARG A 332 9.77 -31.54 -25.60
CA ARG A 332 8.85 -30.41 -25.51
C ARG A 332 7.62 -30.76 -26.33
N GLU A 333 6.46 -30.67 -25.71
CA GLU A 333 5.17 -30.88 -26.37
C GLU A 333 4.24 -29.73 -26.01
N ASN A 334 3.40 -29.33 -26.97
CA ASN A 334 2.44 -28.26 -26.76
C ASN A 334 1.05 -28.60 -27.33
N VAL A 335 0.05 -27.94 -26.75
CA VAL A 335 -1.31 -27.88 -27.28
C VAL A 335 -1.67 -26.41 -27.42
N THR A 336 -2.04 -26.01 -28.63
CA THR A 336 -2.42 -24.63 -28.94
C THR A 336 -3.90 -24.57 -29.31
N SER A 337 -4.58 -23.52 -28.87
CA SER A 337 -5.99 -23.26 -29.21
C SER A 337 -6.15 -22.66 -30.61
N ASP A 338 -7.25 -22.97 -31.30
CA ASP A 338 -7.59 -22.34 -32.57
C ASP A 338 -8.24 -20.97 -32.37
N LEU A 339 -8.97 -20.76 -31.25
CA LEU A 339 -9.59 -19.48 -30.92
C LEU A 339 -8.63 -18.55 -30.17
N SER A 340 -9.00 -17.27 -30.14
CA SER A 340 -8.27 -16.21 -29.46
C SER A 340 -9.04 -15.73 -28.22
N TYR A 341 -8.33 -15.52 -27.11
CA TYR A 341 -8.87 -15.27 -25.77
C TYR A 341 -8.36 -13.94 -25.18
N LYS A 342 -8.49 -12.86 -25.96
CA LYS A 342 -7.96 -11.51 -25.66
C LYS A 342 -9.01 -10.40 -25.73
N ASP A 343 -10.26 -10.73 -25.46
CA ASP A 343 -11.42 -9.84 -25.57
C ASP A 343 -11.96 -9.37 -24.21
N GLY A 344 -11.27 -9.72 -23.12
CA GLY A 344 -11.67 -9.36 -21.77
C GLY A 344 -12.89 -10.12 -21.24
N VAL A 345 -13.36 -11.15 -21.94
CA VAL A 345 -14.40 -12.07 -21.46
C VAL A 345 -13.79 -13.12 -20.53
N TRP A 346 -14.57 -13.61 -19.55
CA TRP A 346 -14.14 -14.67 -18.65
C TRP A 346 -14.17 -16.04 -19.33
N TYR A 347 -13.01 -16.69 -19.33
CA TYR A 347 -12.85 -18.07 -19.78
C TYR A 347 -12.29 -18.94 -18.67
N GLU A 348 -12.76 -20.18 -18.61
CA GLU A 348 -12.13 -21.23 -17.82
C GLU A 348 -11.25 -22.06 -18.76
N VAL A 349 -10.00 -22.28 -18.35
CA VAL A 349 -9.08 -23.17 -19.05
C VAL A 349 -8.63 -24.26 -18.10
N THR A 350 -8.78 -25.50 -18.54
CA THR A 350 -8.30 -26.69 -17.83
C THR A 350 -7.27 -27.38 -18.70
N VAL A 351 -6.04 -27.46 -18.19
CA VAL A 351 -4.93 -28.19 -18.81
C VAL A 351 -4.65 -29.46 -18.02
N SER A 352 -4.36 -30.55 -18.71
CA SER A 352 -4.09 -31.83 -18.08
C SER A 352 -2.95 -32.54 -18.78
N ALA A 353 -2.02 -33.08 -17.99
CA ALA A 353 -0.91 -33.87 -18.48
C ALA A 353 -0.97 -35.27 -17.89
N LEU A 354 -0.85 -36.26 -18.77
CA LEU A 354 -0.51 -37.63 -18.42
C LEU A 354 0.84 -37.93 -19.06
N PRO A 355 1.96 -37.76 -18.32
CA PRO A 355 3.31 -37.92 -18.85
C PRO A 355 3.51 -39.22 -19.63
N GLY A 356 4.15 -39.12 -20.80
CA GLY A 356 4.37 -40.25 -21.72
C GLY A 356 3.13 -40.78 -22.43
N VAL A 357 1.96 -40.15 -22.25
CA VAL A 357 0.71 -40.55 -22.90
C VAL A 357 0.10 -39.39 -23.67
N SER A 358 -0.32 -38.32 -22.99
CA SER A 358 -1.05 -37.23 -23.63
C SER A 358 -1.02 -35.94 -22.82
N ILE A 359 -1.17 -34.82 -23.52
CA ILE A 359 -1.49 -33.51 -22.95
C ILE A 359 -2.79 -33.00 -23.57
N SER A 360 -3.61 -32.32 -22.77
CA SER A 360 -4.88 -31.79 -23.23
C SER A 360 -5.18 -30.42 -22.65
N MET A 361 -5.97 -29.65 -23.38
CA MET A 361 -6.45 -28.32 -23.00
C MET A 361 -7.92 -28.19 -23.37
N VAL A 362 -8.76 -27.88 -22.38
CA VAL A 362 -10.18 -27.64 -22.53
C VAL A 362 -10.48 -26.21 -22.15
N THR A 363 -11.16 -25.47 -23.01
CA THR A 363 -11.58 -24.09 -22.76
C THR A 363 -13.10 -24.01 -22.69
N ARG A 364 -13.63 -23.23 -21.74
CA ARG A 364 -15.06 -23.01 -21.54
C ARG A 364 -15.36 -21.54 -21.39
N ASN A 365 -16.54 -21.14 -21.86
CA ASN A 365 -17.10 -19.84 -21.52
C ASN A 365 -17.67 -19.90 -20.09
N VAL A 366 -17.27 -18.98 -19.21
CA VAL A 366 -17.65 -19.02 -17.78
C VAL A 366 -19.14 -18.70 -17.58
N ASP A 367 -19.72 -17.82 -18.40
CA ASP A 367 -21.10 -17.35 -18.20
C ASP A 367 -22.14 -18.44 -18.51
N ASN A 368 -21.90 -19.27 -19.53
CA ASN A 368 -22.83 -20.30 -19.95
C ASN A 368 -22.33 -21.74 -19.77
N GLY A 369 -21.07 -21.94 -19.38
CA GLY A 369 -20.44 -23.24 -19.13
C GLY A 369 -20.16 -24.10 -20.38
N SER A 370 -20.41 -23.57 -21.58
CA SER A 370 -20.20 -24.30 -22.84
C SER A 370 -18.72 -24.56 -23.10
N VAL A 371 -18.40 -25.74 -23.62
CA VAL A 371 -17.06 -26.07 -24.12
C VAL A 371 -16.87 -25.33 -25.44
N LEU A 372 -15.83 -24.51 -25.51
CA LEU A 372 -15.44 -23.77 -26.70
C LEU A 372 -14.47 -24.62 -27.53
N GLU A 373 -13.43 -25.14 -26.89
CA GLU A 373 -12.45 -26.03 -27.50
C GLU A 373 -12.06 -27.16 -26.56
N ASN A 374 -11.72 -28.31 -27.16
CA ASN A 374 -11.12 -29.45 -26.49
C ASN A 374 -10.03 -30.02 -27.40
N LYS A 375 -8.78 -29.81 -27.02
CA LYS A 375 -7.61 -30.14 -27.80
C LYS A 375 -6.78 -31.16 -27.02
N THR A 376 -6.34 -32.21 -27.69
CA THR A 376 -5.49 -33.25 -27.12
C THR A 376 -4.37 -33.56 -28.09
N ALA A 377 -3.17 -33.75 -27.56
CA ALA A 377 -2.01 -34.23 -28.30
C ALA A 377 -1.38 -35.42 -27.55
N ASP A 378 -0.80 -36.35 -28.31
CA ASP A 378 0.02 -37.40 -27.73
C ASP A 378 1.28 -36.77 -27.11
N SER A 379 1.71 -37.24 -25.95
CA SER A 379 2.92 -36.75 -25.29
C SER A 379 3.93 -37.87 -25.14
N ARG A 380 5.18 -37.61 -25.54
CA ARG A 380 6.32 -38.51 -25.30
C ARG A 380 7.22 -38.05 -24.16
N VAL A 381 6.91 -36.89 -23.60
CA VAL A 381 7.67 -36.27 -22.50
C VAL A 381 7.30 -36.97 -21.20
N VAL A 382 8.32 -37.44 -20.48
CA VAL A 382 8.18 -38.03 -19.15
C VAL A 382 9.10 -37.26 -18.22
N PRO A 383 8.60 -36.20 -17.55
CA PRO A 383 9.40 -35.40 -16.64
C PRO A 383 9.98 -36.28 -15.54
N VAL A 384 11.30 -36.21 -15.32
CA VAL A 384 11.95 -36.93 -14.22
C VAL A 384 11.83 -36.10 -12.95
N GLU A 385 11.27 -36.71 -11.89
CA GLU A 385 11.05 -36.07 -10.59
C GLU A 385 12.37 -35.52 -10.00
N GLY A 386 12.57 -34.20 -10.12
CA GLY A 386 13.74 -33.48 -9.61
C GLY A 386 13.54 -32.82 -8.24
N GLY A 387 12.30 -32.73 -7.75
CA GLY A 387 11.94 -32.02 -6.52
C GLY A 387 10.48 -31.55 -6.54
N GLY A 388 10.09 -30.70 -5.59
CA GLY A 388 8.80 -29.99 -5.64
C GLY A 388 8.82 -28.89 -6.71
N VAL A 389 7.65 -28.53 -7.25
CA VAL A 389 7.55 -27.42 -8.22
C VAL A 389 7.16 -26.12 -7.54
N GLN A 390 7.75 -25.02 -7.99
CA GLN A 390 7.33 -23.68 -7.63
C GLN A 390 6.32 -23.18 -8.66
N ILE A 391 5.13 -22.78 -8.19
CA ILE A 391 4.09 -22.27 -9.08
C ILE A 391 4.07 -20.75 -9.01
N VAL A 392 4.17 -20.12 -10.17
CA VAL A 392 4.15 -18.67 -10.38
C VAL A 392 3.01 -18.33 -11.33
N LEU A 393 2.19 -17.36 -10.96
CA LEU A 393 1.11 -16.83 -11.80
C LEU A 393 1.52 -15.48 -12.36
N GLY A 394 1.17 -15.25 -13.62
CA GLY A 394 1.35 -13.97 -14.31
C GLY A 394 2.77 -13.65 -14.80
N SER A 395 3.77 -14.48 -14.50
CA SER A 395 5.14 -14.32 -15.02
C SER A 395 5.93 -15.63 -14.96
N GLN A 396 7.17 -15.57 -15.44
CA GLN A 396 8.21 -16.54 -15.09
C GLN A 396 8.72 -16.30 -13.66
N HIS A 397 9.45 -17.25 -13.08
CA HIS A 397 10.03 -17.07 -11.75
C HIS A 397 10.99 -15.86 -11.72
N PRO A 398 10.90 -14.94 -10.74
CA PRO A 398 11.68 -13.69 -10.74
C PRO A 398 13.20 -13.92 -10.68
N ASN A 399 13.64 -14.99 -10.01
CA ASN A 399 15.06 -15.34 -9.94
C ASN A 399 15.58 -16.09 -11.19
N GLN A 400 14.73 -16.30 -12.18
CA GLN A 400 15.11 -17.06 -13.35
C GLN A 400 15.85 -16.20 -14.38
N THR A 401 17.00 -16.70 -14.83
CA THR A 401 17.88 -16.01 -15.78
C THR A 401 17.65 -16.40 -17.23
N ASN A 402 16.98 -17.53 -17.48
CA ASN A 402 16.69 -18.04 -18.81
C ASN A 402 15.19 -17.93 -19.10
N SER A 403 14.82 -17.44 -20.28
CA SER A 403 13.40 -17.41 -20.65
C SER A 403 12.84 -18.82 -20.86
N VAL A 404 11.72 -19.09 -20.20
CA VAL A 404 10.98 -20.36 -20.28
C VAL A 404 9.69 -20.17 -21.08
N GLY A 405 9.39 -21.11 -21.98
CA GLY A 405 8.21 -21.07 -22.84
C GLY A 405 8.32 -20.09 -24.03
N PRO A 406 7.18 -19.80 -24.70
CA PRO A 406 7.16 -18.98 -25.92
C PRO A 406 7.29 -17.48 -25.64
N THR A 407 7.08 -17.03 -24.40
CA THR A 407 7.11 -15.62 -24.02
C THR A 407 7.54 -15.43 -22.56
N SER A 408 8.18 -14.30 -22.27
CA SER A 408 8.48 -13.82 -20.91
C SER A 408 7.65 -12.60 -20.52
N VAL A 409 6.71 -12.19 -21.38
CA VAL A 409 5.83 -11.06 -21.12
C VAL A 409 4.94 -11.37 -19.92
N LYS A 410 4.91 -10.46 -18.95
CA LYS A 410 4.09 -10.60 -17.74
C LYS A 410 2.61 -10.36 -18.07
N PHE A 411 1.74 -11.08 -17.39
CA PHE A 411 0.29 -11.05 -17.61
C PHE A 411 -0.32 -9.76 -17.05
N ALA A 412 -1.10 -9.08 -17.88
CA ALA A 412 -2.04 -8.06 -17.43
C ALA A 412 -3.46 -8.59 -17.62
N GLY A 413 -4.28 -8.57 -16.58
CA GLY A 413 -5.62 -9.14 -16.62
C GLY A 413 -6.10 -9.55 -15.24
N CYS A 414 -7.00 -10.53 -15.22
CA CYS A 414 -7.61 -11.00 -13.99
C CYS A 414 -7.62 -12.53 -13.94
N LEU A 415 -7.28 -13.10 -12.79
CA LEU A 415 -7.31 -14.52 -12.51
C LEU A 415 -8.21 -14.81 -11.31
N ARG A 416 -8.93 -15.94 -11.33
CA ARG A 416 -9.65 -16.47 -10.17
C ARG A 416 -9.85 -17.97 -10.27
N ASP A 417 -10.31 -18.57 -9.18
CA ASP A 417 -10.71 -19.99 -9.13
C ASP A 417 -9.62 -20.94 -9.63
N VAL A 418 -8.37 -20.71 -9.19
CA VAL A 418 -7.22 -21.55 -9.52
C VAL A 418 -7.33 -22.87 -8.75
N ARG A 419 -7.24 -23.99 -9.46
CA ARG A 419 -7.31 -25.35 -8.91
C ARG A 419 -6.15 -26.20 -9.41
N LEU A 420 -5.57 -26.97 -8.49
CA LEU A 420 -4.49 -27.93 -8.73
C LEU A 420 -4.96 -29.31 -8.29
N ASP A 421 -5.10 -30.24 -9.24
CA ASP A 421 -5.67 -31.58 -9.02
C ASP A 421 -6.98 -31.53 -8.20
N ASP A 422 -7.95 -30.75 -8.71
CA ASP A 422 -9.26 -30.47 -8.10
C ASP A 422 -9.26 -29.70 -6.76
N ARG A 423 -8.09 -29.29 -6.25
CA ARG A 423 -8.01 -28.50 -5.02
C ARG A 423 -7.90 -27.01 -5.32
N THR A 424 -8.85 -26.23 -4.80
CA THR A 424 -8.83 -24.77 -4.91
C THR A 424 -7.67 -24.17 -4.10
N VAL A 425 -6.91 -23.28 -4.74
CA VAL A 425 -5.82 -22.53 -4.13
C VAL A 425 -6.32 -21.18 -3.64
N GLN A 426 -5.96 -20.82 -2.40
CA GLN A 426 -6.19 -19.46 -1.88
C GLN A 426 -5.10 -18.52 -2.40
N LEU A 427 -5.48 -17.61 -3.31
CA LEU A 427 -4.52 -16.70 -3.94
C LEU A 427 -4.01 -15.61 -2.99
N SER A 428 -4.78 -15.26 -1.95
CA SER A 428 -4.42 -14.22 -0.97
C SER A 428 -3.34 -14.63 0.03
N THR A 429 -2.99 -15.90 0.11
CA THR A 429 -1.97 -16.43 1.05
C THR A 429 -0.63 -16.67 0.35
N SER A 430 -0.20 -15.72 -0.49
CA SER A 430 1.00 -15.86 -1.33
C SER A 430 2.31 -15.88 -0.52
N SER A 431 3.32 -16.58 -1.03
CA SER A 431 4.68 -16.51 -0.47
C SER A 431 5.39 -15.21 -0.86
N SER A 432 5.09 -14.68 -2.06
CA SER A 432 5.57 -13.39 -2.55
C SER A 432 4.65 -12.89 -3.66
N SER A 433 4.46 -11.57 -3.75
CA SER A 433 3.70 -10.93 -4.82
C SER A 433 4.27 -9.55 -5.16
N THR A 434 4.04 -9.12 -6.38
CA THR A 434 4.46 -7.81 -6.92
C THR A 434 3.44 -7.44 -7.99
N ALA A 435 2.98 -6.19 -8.04
CA ALA A 435 2.08 -5.71 -9.09
C ALA A 435 0.75 -6.46 -9.21
N VAL A 436 0.24 -6.94 -8.08
CA VAL A 436 -0.97 -7.74 -7.99
C VAL A 436 -1.91 -7.13 -6.95
N SER A 437 -3.17 -6.92 -7.32
CA SER A 437 -4.21 -6.47 -6.39
C SER A 437 -5.17 -7.61 -6.04
N PHE A 438 -5.36 -7.82 -4.73
CA PHE A 438 -6.28 -8.80 -4.16
C PHE A 438 -7.69 -8.24 -3.90
N GLN A 439 -7.93 -6.97 -4.23
CA GLN A 439 -9.23 -6.33 -3.98
C GLN A 439 -10.34 -6.82 -4.92
N GLY A 440 -9.97 -7.45 -6.04
CA GLY A 440 -10.90 -7.96 -7.03
C GLY A 440 -10.59 -7.52 -8.46
N CYS A 441 -11.58 -7.70 -9.32
CA CYS A 441 -11.52 -7.51 -10.76
C CYS A 441 -12.64 -6.57 -11.22
N LEU A 442 -12.36 -5.58 -12.07
CA LEU A 442 -13.39 -4.68 -12.63
C LEU A 442 -14.61 -5.43 -13.23
N PRO A 443 -15.84 -4.94 -13.15
CA PRO A 443 -16.95 -5.56 -13.86
C PRO A 443 -16.88 -5.36 -15.38
N GLN A 444 -16.23 -4.29 -15.86
CA GLN A 444 -16.02 -4.02 -17.28
C GLN A 444 -14.54 -4.01 -17.62
N SER A 445 -14.16 -4.77 -18.64
CA SER A 445 -12.82 -4.82 -19.17
C SER A 445 -12.61 -3.57 -20.05
N VAL A 446 -11.97 -2.53 -19.50
CA VAL A 446 -11.57 -1.37 -20.30
C VAL A 446 -10.35 -1.79 -21.12
N LYS A 447 -10.48 -1.82 -22.45
CA LYS A 447 -9.33 -2.02 -23.33
C LYS A 447 -8.29 -0.96 -22.98
N PRO A 448 -7.02 -1.32 -22.67
CA PRO A 448 -6.02 -0.30 -22.38
C PRO A 448 -5.96 0.65 -23.57
N LEU A 449 -6.18 1.93 -23.30
CA LEU A 449 -6.20 3.00 -24.30
C LEU A 449 -4.77 3.30 -24.79
N PHE A 450 -4.05 2.30 -25.27
CA PHE A 450 -2.87 2.48 -26.11
C PHE A 450 -3.32 2.81 -27.53
N ALA A 451 -3.97 3.96 -27.70
CA ALA A 451 -4.13 4.68 -28.97
C ALA A 451 -5.10 5.85 -28.79
N GLN A 452 -4.61 6.96 -28.23
CA GLN A 452 -4.95 8.32 -28.65
C GLN A 452 -4.10 9.28 -27.82
N ILE A 453 -2.86 9.47 -28.25
CA ILE A 453 -2.12 10.70 -27.94
C ILE A 453 -2.98 11.84 -28.51
N PRO A 454 -3.49 12.80 -27.72
CA PRO A 454 -4.03 14.02 -28.28
C PRO A 454 -2.87 14.74 -28.98
N VAL A 455 -2.97 14.84 -30.30
CA VAL A 455 -2.14 15.73 -31.10
C VAL A 455 -2.49 17.16 -30.71
N CYS A 456 -1.84 17.69 -29.68
CA CYS A 456 -1.81 19.12 -29.35
C CYS A 456 -0.49 19.42 -28.64
N PHE A 457 0.55 19.65 -29.46
CA PHE A 457 1.67 20.58 -29.31
C PHE A 457 2.89 20.02 -30.07
N ARG A 458 2.92 20.28 -31.38
CA ARG A 458 4.13 20.19 -32.21
C ARG A 458 4.34 21.53 -32.91
N THR A 459 4.78 22.52 -32.13
CA THR A 459 5.59 23.65 -32.61
C THR A 459 6.19 24.38 -31.41
N ALA A 460 7.48 24.71 -31.52
CA ALA A 460 8.39 25.18 -30.47
C ALA A 460 8.82 24.02 -29.55
N ILE A 461 10.05 23.52 -29.56
CA ILE A 461 11.36 24.18 -29.64
C ILE A 461 12.33 23.18 -30.29
N THR A 462 12.99 23.56 -31.39
CA THR A 462 14.31 23.02 -31.76
C THR A 462 15.22 24.19 -32.09
N SER A 463 16.28 24.28 -31.28
CA SER A 463 17.59 24.88 -31.54
C SER A 463 17.63 26.28 -32.16
N ALA A 464 17.77 27.26 -31.29
CA ALA A 464 18.90 28.17 -31.42
C ALA A 464 20.18 27.33 -31.39
N ASP A 465 20.85 27.15 -32.53
CA ASP A 465 22.19 27.71 -32.73
C ASP A 465 22.60 27.52 -34.20
N LYS A 466 22.66 28.63 -34.95
CA LYS A 466 23.47 28.83 -36.15
C LYS A 466 23.51 30.33 -36.47
N ASP A 467 24.59 30.94 -35.97
CA ASP A 467 25.38 31.99 -36.60
C ASP A 467 24.70 33.20 -37.26
N ILE A 468 24.88 34.34 -36.58
CA ILE A 468 25.59 35.52 -37.10
C ILE A 468 25.13 36.02 -38.49
N THR A 469 24.26 37.04 -38.55
CA THR A 469 24.55 38.38 -39.11
C THR A 469 23.30 39.29 -39.14
N ALA A 470 23.55 40.60 -39.01
CA ALA A 470 22.69 41.72 -39.40
C ALA A 470 21.53 42.11 -38.45
N THR A 471 21.82 43.03 -37.53
CA THR A 471 21.25 44.40 -37.54
C THR A 471 21.92 45.23 -36.44
N ARG A 472 23.07 45.82 -36.77
CA ARG A 472 23.54 47.07 -36.17
C ARG A 472 23.69 48.03 -37.34
N ASP A 473 22.77 48.98 -37.40
CA ASP A 473 22.83 50.28 -38.08
C ASP A 473 21.42 50.65 -38.53
N LEU A 474 20.88 51.69 -37.89
CA LEU A 474 20.11 52.79 -38.45
C LEU A 474 19.47 53.55 -37.28
N GLY A 475 20.19 54.56 -36.83
CA GLY A 475 19.78 55.46 -35.75
C GLY A 475 20.75 56.61 -35.60
N ASP A 476 21.08 57.27 -36.71
CA ASP A 476 21.64 58.63 -36.78
C ASP A 476 21.26 59.21 -38.16
N GLU A 477 20.14 59.93 -38.20
CA GLU A 477 19.94 61.20 -38.93
C GLU A 477 18.66 61.90 -38.44
#